data_AF-A0A8S1IZK7-F1
#
_entry.id   AF-A0A8S1IZK7-F1
#
_cell.length_a   1.000
_cell.length_b   1.000
_cell.length_c   1.000
_cell.angle_alpha   90.00
_cell.angle_beta   90.00
_cell.angle_gamma   90.00
#
_symmetry.space_group_name_H-M   'P 1'
#
loop_
_entity.id
_entity.type
_entity.pdbx_description
1 polymer ?
#
loop_
_entity_poly.entity_id
_entity_poly.type
_entity_poly.pdbx_seq_one_letter_code
_entity_poly.pdbx_strand_id
1 'polypeptide(L)'
;MAADLRQALLPSAANDPPAQAGRDATDPEGIPLLADGVLPPTLPRPPRLRDAYSLKYIYMGAWEGLLVLQFVLTRTLAETLKMPSDADAFDTHLMYETVSHFLLFGFLLGWFIDITEYNRFSWLFTWDRWYFFLIFFVTSPIYSYVSDYGCMAHSMEDITSWGPGMWAAVGSLGGVAVIFLLVHLYLAARRKTAVGFVVYLLSRLVVFGFYVVAAVFLGHNHYCNVHIHHYFTAWCIALFAEFNHPISALMLAMSASIFVQGSSSYSCSPLFTNDDCLVSVRPTTEATCIFQGGQNFTLRICPGEGSAPFEEATCYVGDQLQPDVNFLAPMGLQ
;
A
#
# COMPACT_ATOMS: atom_id res chain seq x y z
N MET A 1 18.18 12.99 24.26
CA MET A 1 17.12 12.69 23.27
C MET A 1 16.21 13.87 22.93
N ALA A 2 15.88 14.82 23.84
CA ALA A 2 15.05 15.98 23.49
C ALA A 2 15.78 17.13 22.75
N ALA A 3 17.11 17.16 22.75
CA ALA A 3 17.89 18.21 22.09
C ALA A 3 18.01 18.02 20.56
N ASP A 4 17.98 16.78 20.05
CA ASP A 4 18.13 16.47 18.62
C ASP A 4 16.86 16.78 17.79
N LEU A 5 15.68 16.65 18.39
CA LEU A 5 14.41 16.93 17.70
C LEU A 5 14.27 18.41 17.34
N ARG A 6 14.93 19.31 18.07
CA ARG A 6 14.92 20.75 17.78
C ARG A 6 15.79 21.11 16.57
N GLN A 7 16.92 20.41 16.37
CA GLN A 7 17.77 20.59 15.18
C GLN A 7 17.15 19.98 13.92
N ALA A 8 16.40 18.88 14.04
CA ALA A 8 15.69 18.26 12.91
C ALA A 8 14.46 19.05 12.41
N LEU A 9 13.93 19.96 13.23
CA LEU A 9 12.76 20.80 12.91
C LEU A 9 13.13 22.21 12.44
N LEU A 10 14.40 22.59 12.50
CA LEU A 10 14.85 23.83 11.87
C LEU A 10 14.90 23.58 10.35
N PRO A 11 14.24 24.42 9.52
CA PRO A 11 14.44 24.36 8.09
C PRO A 11 15.94 24.49 7.83
N SER A 12 16.50 23.51 7.12
CA SER A 12 17.88 23.56 6.64
C SER A 12 18.00 24.83 5.80
N ALA A 13 18.55 25.89 6.39
CA ALA A 13 18.87 27.16 5.74
C ALA A 13 20.06 27.01 4.78
N ALA A 14 20.20 25.83 4.17
CA ALA A 14 21.17 25.55 3.13
C ALA A 14 20.47 25.71 1.79
N ASN A 15 20.77 26.83 1.12
CA ASN A 15 20.60 27.10 -0.31
C ASN A 15 19.42 27.94 -0.78
N ASP A 16 18.87 28.83 0.05
CA ASP A 16 18.24 30.03 -0.53
C ASP A 16 19.33 31.10 -0.68
N PRO A 17 19.78 31.42 -1.92
CA PRO A 17 20.68 32.55 -2.10
C PRO A 17 20.00 33.81 -1.58
N PRO A 18 20.72 34.69 -0.86
CA PRO A 18 20.14 35.90 -0.31
C PRO A 18 19.47 36.69 -1.43
N ALA A 19 18.21 37.04 -1.23
CA ALA A 19 17.49 37.96 -2.11
C ALA A 19 18.30 39.26 -2.19
N GLN A 20 19.04 39.43 -3.29
CA GLN A 20 19.80 40.64 -3.57
C GLN A 20 18.80 41.77 -3.88
N ALA A 21 18.41 42.48 -2.84
CA ALA A 21 17.85 43.81 -2.96
C ALA A 21 18.99 44.76 -3.38
N GLY A 22 19.20 44.88 -4.69
CA GLY A 22 20.19 45.77 -5.29
C GLY A 22 19.78 46.11 -6.71
N ARG A 23 18.87 47.07 -6.87
CA ARG A 23 18.70 47.83 -8.11
C ARG A 23 19.98 48.66 -8.29
N ASP A 24 20.74 48.40 -9.35
CA ASP A 24 21.03 49.37 -10.41
C ASP A 24 22.16 48.89 -11.35
N ALA A 25 22.03 49.30 -12.61
CA ALA A 25 22.94 49.18 -13.74
C ALA A 25 23.07 47.79 -14.41
N THR A 26 22.06 47.41 -15.19
CA THR A 26 22.18 46.40 -16.24
C THR A 26 22.40 47.05 -17.60
N ASP A 27 23.41 46.57 -18.31
CA ASP A 27 23.53 46.56 -19.79
C ASP A 27 22.20 46.06 -20.44
N PRO A 28 21.87 46.43 -21.70
CA PRO A 28 20.69 45.94 -22.42
C PRO A 28 20.47 44.40 -22.44
N GLU A 29 21.47 43.58 -22.07
CA GLU A 29 21.36 42.12 -21.88
C GLU A 29 21.17 41.67 -20.42
N GLY A 30 21.09 42.58 -19.44
CA GLY A 30 20.70 42.22 -18.07
C GLY A 30 21.80 41.60 -17.20
N ILE A 31 23.07 41.60 -17.64
CA ILE A 31 24.17 40.95 -16.91
C ILE A 31 24.89 41.97 -16.02
N PRO A 32 24.92 41.78 -14.68
CA PRO A 32 25.73 42.62 -13.80
C PRO A 32 27.22 42.35 -14.04
N LEU A 33 27.93 43.36 -14.55
CA LEU A 33 29.39 43.35 -14.65
C LEU A 33 30.00 43.52 -13.26
N LEU A 34 30.61 42.46 -12.72
CA LEU A 34 31.50 42.57 -11.57
C LEU A 34 32.70 43.45 -11.95
N ALA A 35 32.98 44.47 -11.15
CA ALA A 35 33.93 45.56 -11.44
C ALA A 35 35.39 45.12 -11.68
N ASP A 36 35.74 43.86 -11.41
CA ASP A 36 37.14 43.41 -11.40
C ASP A 36 37.52 42.45 -12.54
N GLY A 37 36.63 42.15 -13.49
CA GLY A 37 37.00 41.35 -14.67
C GLY A 37 37.46 39.90 -14.41
N VAL A 38 37.44 39.46 -13.15
CA VAL A 38 37.71 38.09 -12.75
C VAL A 38 36.39 37.32 -12.82
N LEU A 39 36.21 36.55 -13.89
CA LEU A 39 35.15 35.54 -13.95
C LEU A 39 35.29 34.67 -12.68
N PRO A 40 34.25 34.56 -11.83
CA PRO A 40 34.31 33.68 -10.68
C PRO A 40 34.68 32.28 -11.15
N PRO A 41 35.55 31.55 -10.42
CA PRO A 41 35.95 30.20 -10.78
C PRO A 41 34.68 29.42 -11.10
N THR A 42 34.57 28.99 -12.36
CA THR A 42 33.38 28.32 -12.88
C THR A 42 33.01 27.22 -11.91
N LEU A 43 31.87 27.37 -11.23
CA LEU A 43 31.38 26.35 -10.32
C LEU A 43 31.42 25.01 -11.06
N PRO A 44 31.96 23.94 -10.44
CA PRO A 44 32.07 22.64 -11.09
C PRO A 44 30.71 22.29 -11.68
N ARG A 45 30.68 22.09 -13.01
CA ARG A 45 29.43 21.73 -13.70
C ARG A 45 28.87 20.49 -12.99
N PRO A 46 27.58 20.47 -12.63
CA PRO A 46 26.98 19.27 -12.10
C PRO A 46 27.25 18.11 -13.08
N PRO A 47 27.57 16.91 -12.59
CA PRO A 47 27.86 15.76 -13.44
C PRO A 47 26.77 15.58 -14.49
N ARG A 48 27.18 15.21 -15.71
CA ARG A 48 26.32 15.16 -16.90
C ARG A 48 25.08 14.29 -16.62
N LEU A 49 23.90 14.86 -16.87
CA LEU A 49 22.55 14.27 -16.76
C LEU A 49 22.37 12.84 -17.30
N ARG A 50 23.29 12.34 -18.15
CA ARG A 50 23.19 11.00 -18.75
C ARG A 50 23.40 9.88 -17.74
N ASP A 51 24.20 10.11 -16.70
CA ASP A 51 24.40 9.15 -15.60
C ASP A 51 23.24 9.18 -14.60
N ALA A 52 22.37 10.20 -14.65
CA ALA A 52 21.25 10.32 -13.74
C ALA A 52 20.10 9.35 -14.06
N TYR A 53 19.93 8.94 -15.32
CA TYR A 53 18.78 8.11 -15.71
C TYR A 53 18.91 6.64 -15.27
N SER A 54 20.05 5.99 -15.56
CA SER A 54 20.32 4.62 -15.11
C SER A 54 20.27 4.50 -13.59
N LEU A 55 20.71 5.53 -12.89
CA LEU A 55 20.71 5.58 -11.44
C LEU A 55 19.29 5.53 -10.84
N LYS A 56 18.28 6.13 -11.50
CA LYS A 56 16.87 6.00 -11.08
C LYS A 56 16.40 4.55 -11.06
N TYR A 57 16.80 3.76 -12.05
CA TYR A 57 16.46 2.33 -12.13
C TYR A 57 17.21 1.51 -11.08
N ILE A 58 18.46 1.86 -10.78
CA ILE A 58 19.21 1.22 -9.70
C ILE A 58 18.53 1.48 -8.35
N TYR A 59 18.06 2.70 -8.11
CA TYR A 59 17.35 3.07 -6.88
C TYR A 59 16.01 2.34 -6.75
N MET A 60 15.24 2.30 -7.83
CA MET A 60 14.01 1.52 -7.86
C MET A 60 14.29 0.02 -7.67
N GLY A 61 15.33 -0.53 -8.32
CA GLY A 61 15.73 -1.93 -8.16
C GLY A 61 16.16 -2.27 -6.73
N ALA A 62 16.87 -1.37 -6.05
CA ALA A 62 17.23 -1.53 -4.65
C ALA A 62 16.00 -1.45 -3.72
N TRP A 63 15.03 -0.61 -4.05
CA TRP A 63 13.74 -0.53 -3.35
C TRP A 63 12.93 -1.82 -3.51
N GLU A 64 12.75 -2.31 -4.75
CA GLU A 64 12.07 -3.59 -5.00
C GLU A 64 12.80 -4.75 -4.32
N GLY A 65 14.13 -4.76 -4.38
CA GLY A 65 14.95 -5.76 -3.68
C GLY A 65 14.69 -5.77 -2.17
N LEU A 66 14.51 -4.60 -1.55
CA LEU A 66 14.16 -4.48 -0.13
C LEU A 66 12.77 -5.08 0.16
N LEU A 67 11.77 -4.81 -0.70
CA LEU A 67 10.43 -5.38 -0.57
C LEU A 67 10.45 -6.92 -0.73
N VAL A 68 11.20 -7.43 -1.71
CA VAL A 68 11.36 -8.88 -1.94
C VAL A 68 12.06 -9.56 -0.76
N LEU A 69 13.08 -8.95 -0.18
CA LEU A 69 13.74 -9.50 1.02
C LEU A 69 12.76 -9.60 2.19
N GLN A 70 11.91 -8.60 2.37
CA GLN A 70 10.86 -8.63 3.38
C GLN A 70 9.80 -9.70 3.09
N PHE A 71 9.40 -9.87 1.82
CA PHE A 71 8.49 -10.93 1.40
C PHE A 71 9.06 -12.31 1.77
N VAL A 72 10.33 -12.57 1.44
CA VAL A 72 11.00 -13.84 1.77
C VAL A 72 11.02 -14.07 3.29
N LEU A 73 11.32 -13.02 4.07
CA LEU A 73 11.28 -13.09 5.53
C LEU A 73 9.87 -13.46 6.02
N THR A 74 8.84 -12.68 5.64
CA THR A 74 7.47 -12.93 6.08
C THR A 74 7.00 -14.31 5.66
N ARG A 75 7.29 -14.74 4.43
CA ARG A 75 6.90 -16.07 3.95
C ARG A 75 7.60 -17.19 4.72
N THR A 76 8.88 -16.99 5.06
CA THR A 76 9.62 -17.94 5.90
C THR A 76 8.97 -18.06 7.28
N LEU A 77 8.58 -16.94 7.89
CA LEU A 77 7.88 -16.94 9.19
C LEU A 77 6.50 -17.62 9.11
N ALA A 78 5.73 -17.34 8.07
CA ALA A 78 4.44 -17.98 7.84
C ALA A 78 4.58 -19.50 7.65
N GLU A 79 5.54 -19.96 6.85
CA GLU A 79 5.70 -21.39 6.58
C GLU A 79 6.30 -22.17 7.75
N THR A 80 7.34 -21.61 8.38
CA THR A 80 8.13 -22.33 9.40
C THR A 80 7.60 -22.16 10.81
N LEU A 81 7.12 -20.96 11.15
CA LEU A 81 6.65 -20.63 12.50
C LEU A 81 5.13 -20.55 12.58
N LYS A 82 4.41 -20.66 11.45
CA LYS A 82 2.96 -20.47 11.38
C LYS A 82 2.55 -19.12 11.96
N MET A 83 3.25 -18.06 11.51
CA MET A 83 3.01 -16.69 11.92
C MET A 83 2.70 -15.79 10.69
N PRO A 84 1.46 -15.28 10.54
CA PRO A 84 0.31 -15.57 11.40
C PRO A 84 -0.19 -17.00 11.19
N SER A 85 -0.98 -17.49 12.14
CA SER A 85 -1.46 -18.88 12.19
C SER A 85 -2.45 -19.23 11.07
N ASP A 86 -3.07 -18.21 10.49
CA ASP A 86 -4.04 -18.25 9.40
C ASP A 86 -3.43 -17.89 8.02
N ALA A 87 -2.10 -17.85 7.91
CA ALA A 87 -1.44 -17.57 6.63
C ALA A 87 -1.78 -18.64 5.58
N ASP A 88 -2.03 -18.19 4.34
CA ASP A 88 -2.34 -19.07 3.21
C ASP A 88 -1.19 -20.04 2.92
N ALA A 89 -1.54 -21.27 2.56
CA ALA A 89 -0.58 -22.27 2.13
C ALA A 89 0.14 -21.86 0.84
N PHE A 90 1.36 -22.34 0.65
CA PHE A 90 2.16 -21.95 -0.51
C PHE A 90 1.66 -22.62 -1.79
N ASP A 91 1.20 -21.82 -2.73
CA ASP A 91 0.87 -22.23 -4.10
C ASP A 91 1.74 -21.43 -5.09
N THR A 92 2.22 -22.10 -6.15
CA THR A 92 3.11 -21.47 -7.15
C THR A 92 2.39 -20.39 -7.96
N HIS A 93 1.10 -20.59 -8.28
CA HIS A 93 0.27 -19.60 -8.95
C HIS A 93 0.06 -18.38 -8.06
N LEU A 94 -0.35 -18.60 -6.80
CA LEU A 94 -0.52 -17.52 -5.82
C LEU A 94 0.78 -16.75 -5.61
N MET A 95 1.93 -17.43 -5.58
CA MET A 95 3.23 -16.77 -5.51
C MET A 95 3.48 -15.86 -6.71
N TYR A 96 3.20 -16.34 -7.94
CA TYR A 96 3.37 -15.52 -9.14
C TYR A 96 2.48 -14.27 -9.11
N GLU A 97 1.21 -14.40 -8.73
CA GLU A 97 0.29 -13.27 -8.60
C GLU A 97 0.74 -12.30 -7.52
N THR A 98 1.15 -12.84 -6.36
CA THR A 98 1.65 -12.05 -5.23
C THR A 98 2.89 -11.26 -5.61
N VAL A 99 3.89 -11.89 -6.24
CA VAL A 99 5.12 -11.23 -6.70
C VAL A 99 4.82 -10.20 -7.78
N SER A 100 3.92 -10.49 -8.72
CA SER A 100 3.53 -9.54 -9.77
C SER A 100 2.85 -8.30 -9.19
N HIS A 101 1.94 -8.50 -8.23
CA HIS A 101 1.33 -7.40 -7.47
C HIS A 101 2.37 -6.62 -6.67
N PHE A 102 3.31 -7.29 -6.02
CA PHE A 102 4.38 -6.63 -5.30
C PHE A 102 5.22 -5.73 -6.19
N LEU A 103 5.64 -6.23 -7.34
CA LEU A 103 6.43 -5.44 -8.28
C LEU A 103 5.63 -4.24 -8.80
N LEU A 104 4.33 -4.40 -9.07
CA LEU A 104 3.50 -3.31 -9.56
C LEU A 104 3.23 -2.25 -8.47
N PHE A 105 2.69 -2.66 -7.33
CA PHE A 105 2.34 -1.77 -6.22
C PHE A 105 3.56 -1.21 -5.50
N GLY A 106 4.63 -2.00 -5.41
CA GLY A 106 5.95 -1.60 -4.91
C GLY A 106 6.57 -0.53 -5.80
N PHE A 107 6.49 -0.69 -7.13
CA PHE A 107 7.02 0.28 -8.07
C PHE A 107 6.24 1.59 -8.02
N LEU A 108 4.90 1.50 -8.01
CA LEU A 108 4.03 2.67 -7.86
C LEU A 108 4.31 3.38 -6.52
N LEU A 109 4.45 2.63 -5.42
CA LEU A 109 4.80 3.19 -4.12
C LEU A 109 6.16 3.90 -4.18
N GLY A 110 7.18 3.25 -4.73
CA GLY A 110 8.52 3.80 -4.94
C GLY A 110 8.48 5.11 -5.73
N TRP A 111 7.63 5.19 -6.75
CA TRP A 111 7.41 6.41 -7.53
C TRP A 111 6.77 7.51 -6.69
N PHE A 112 5.69 7.22 -5.96
CA PHE A 112 5.02 8.21 -5.11
C PHE A 112 5.87 8.70 -3.93
N ILE A 113 6.82 7.92 -3.44
CA ILE A 113 7.70 8.36 -2.34
C ILE A 113 9.00 8.98 -2.84
N ASP A 114 9.10 9.26 -4.14
CA ASP A 114 10.28 9.80 -4.83
C ASP A 114 11.56 8.96 -4.63
N ILE A 115 11.45 7.62 -4.53
CA ILE A 115 12.63 6.77 -4.29
C ILE A 115 13.65 6.85 -5.43
N THR A 116 13.21 7.23 -6.63
CA THR A 116 14.08 7.44 -7.79
C THR A 116 14.93 8.69 -7.71
N GLU A 117 14.61 9.62 -6.79
CA GLU A 117 15.36 10.85 -6.62
C GLU A 117 16.55 10.64 -5.68
N TYR A 118 17.75 11.08 -6.11
CA TYR A 118 19.00 10.93 -5.35
C TYR A 118 18.86 11.40 -3.91
N ASN A 119 18.27 12.58 -3.69
CA ASN A 119 18.12 13.17 -2.36
C ASN A 119 17.27 12.31 -1.42
N ARG A 120 16.26 11.61 -1.95
CA ARG A 120 15.40 10.74 -1.17
C ARG A 120 16.09 9.40 -0.90
N PHE A 121 16.59 8.77 -1.96
CA PHE A 121 17.27 7.47 -1.86
C PHE A 121 18.46 7.54 -0.91
N SER A 122 19.38 8.48 -1.16
CA SER A 122 20.59 8.63 -0.33
C SER A 122 20.23 8.90 1.12
N TRP A 123 19.24 9.76 1.38
CA TRP A 123 18.78 10.05 2.74
C TRP A 123 18.19 8.83 3.44
N LEU A 124 17.39 8.00 2.75
CA LEU A 124 16.79 6.81 3.35
C LEU A 124 17.80 5.67 3.56
N PHE A 125 18.68 5.45 2.58
CA PHE A 125 19.66 4.36 2.55
C PHE A 125 21.03 4.71 3.16
N THR A 126 21.12 5.80 3.95
CA THR A 126 22.35 6.07 4.74
C THR A 126 22.39 5.24 6.02
N TRP A 127 23.58 4.87 6.49
CA TRP A 127 23.80 4.22 7.79
C TRP A 127 23.23 4.98 8.99
N ASP A 128 23.16 6.32 8.97
CA ASP A 128 22.54 7.13 10.03
C ASP A 128 21.04 6.81 10.22
N ARG A 129 20.41 6.14 9.24
CA ARG A 129 19.00 5.78 9.21
C ARG A 129 18.82 4.28 9.30
N TRP A 130 19.76 3.56 9.93
CA TRP A 130 19.65 2.12 10.19
C TRP A 130 18.31 1.72 10.84
N TYR A 131 17.70 2.62 11.62
CA TYR A 131 16.39 2.42 12.24
C TYR A 131 15.27 2.22 11.21
N PHE A 132 15.37 2.79 10.00
CA PHE A 132 14.42 2.53 8.91
C PHE A 132 14.39 1.03 8.59
N PHE A 133 15.57 0.44 8.36
CA PHE A 133 15.71 -0.98 8.06
C PHE A 133 15.30 -1.86 9.24
N LEU A 134 15.73 -1.52 10.46
CA LEU A 134 15.33 -2.27 11.65
C LEU A 134 13.81 -2.32 11.76
N ILE A 135 13.14 -1.18 11.69
CA ILE A 135 11.68 -1.09 11.84
C ILE A 135 10.99 -1.80 10.68
N PHE A 136 11.47 -1.61 9.45
CA PHE A 136 10.92 -2.29 8.28
C PHE A 136 10.95 -3.82 8.44
N PHE A 137 12.07 -4.40 8.88
CA PHE A 137 12.18 -5.85 9.07
C PHE A 137 11.48 -6.37 10.34
N VAL A 138 11.43 -5.59 11.42
CA VAL A 138 10.84 -6.01 12.70
C VAL A 138 9.32 -5.83 12.74
N THR A 139 8.76 -4.86 12.02
CA THR A 139 7.32 -4.59 12.03
C THR A 139 6.51 -5.80 11.55
N SER A 140 6.92 -6.50 10.50
CA SER A 140 6.16 -7.66 9.99
C SER A 140 6.07 -8.82 11.00
N PRO A 141 7.16 -9.33 11.62
CA PRO A 141 7.06 -10.34 12.66
C PRO A 141 6.18 -9.91 13.84
N ILE A 142 6.32 -8.66 14.30
CA ILE A 142 5.48 -8.12 15.38
C ILE A 142 4.02 -8.09 14.95
N TYR A 143 3.74 -7.61 13.74
CA TYR A 143 2.38 -7.52 13.23
C TYR A 143 1.75 -8.90 13.06
N SER A 144 2.46 -9.88 12.50
CA SER A 144 2.00 -11.28 12.41
C SER A 144 1.71 -11.88 13.78
N TYR A 145 2.56 -11.62 14.78
CA TYR A 145 2.32 -12.08 16.14
C TYR A 145 1.11 -11.39 16.78
N VAL A 146 0.94 -10.09 16.51
CA VAL A 146 -0.18 -9.31 17.06
C VAL A 146 -1.51 -9.68 16.41
N SER A 147 -1.52 -10.02 15.11
CA SER A 147 -2.74 -10.42 14.40
C SER A 147 -3.32 -11.74 14.90
N ASP A 148 -2.49 -12.64 15.45
CA ASP A 148 -2.94 -13.89 16.06
C ASP A 148 -3.64 -13.71 17.42
N TYR A 149 -3.58 -12.51 18.03
CA TYR A 149 -4.38 -12.28 19.24
C TYR A 149 -5.87 -12.28 18.88
N GLY A 150 -6.66 -13.04 19.62
CA GLY A 150 -8.10 -13.21 19.34
C GLY A 150 -8.90 -11.90 19.26
N CYS A 151 -8.44 -10.81 19.88
CA CYS A 151 -9.09 -9.50 19.70
C CYS A 151 -8.84 -8.88 18.32
N MET A 152 -7.76 -9.21 17.63
CA MET A 152 -7.41 -8.70 16.30
C MET A 152 -7.85 -9.63 15.17
N ALA A 153 -8.28 -10.86 15.49
CA ALA A 153 -8.79 -11.86 14.54
C ALA A 153 -10.26 -11.62 14.11
N HIS A 154 -10.79 -10.40 14.33
CA HIS A 154 -12.14 -10.04 13.92
C HIS A 154 -12.14 -9.35 12.56
N SER A 155 -13.17 -9.63 11.76
CA SER A 155 -13.41 -8.95 10.50
C SER A 155 -14.05 -7.59 10.76
N MET A 156 -14.05 -6.71 9.76
CA MET A 156 -14.93 -5.53 9.80
C MET A 156 -16.39 -5.90 9.55
N GLU A 157 -16.67 -7.09 9.02
CA GLU A 157 -18.03 -7.60 8.82
C GLU A 157 -18.76 -7.87 10.14
N ASP A 158 -18.03 -8.26 11.19
CA ASP A 158 -18.59 -8.51 12.51
C ASP A 158 -18.38 -7.33 13.47
N ILE A 159 -18.26 -6.09 12.96
CA ILE A 159 -18.04 -4.88 13.77
C ILE A 159 -19.05 -4.70 14.91
N THR A 160 -20.28 -5.21 14.75
CA THR A 160 -21.32 -5.20 15.79
C THR A 160 -21.06 -6.17 16.94
N SER A 161 -20.20 -7.18 16.73
CA SER A 161 -19.76 -8.16 17.72
C SER A 161 -18.59 -7.64 18.58
N TRP A 162 -17.93 -6.56 18.15
CA TRP A 162 -16.72 -6.07 18.78
C TRP A 162 -16.96 -5.61 20.22
N GLY A 163 -16.22 -6.21 21.15
CA GLY A 163 -16.22 -5.79 22.55
C GLY A 163 -15.51 -4.44 22.78
N PRO A 164 -15.70 -3.80 23.95
CA PRO A 164 -15.06 -2.51 24.27
C PRO A 164 -13.53 -2.51 24.16
N GLY A 165 -12.88 -3.65 24.43
CA GLY A 165 -11.43 -3.79 24.29
C GLY A 165 -10.95 -3.67 22.85
N MET A 166 -11.69 -4.22 21.87
CA MET A 166 -11.36 -4.11 20.45
C MET A 166 -11.50 -2.67 19.97
N TRP A 167 -12.59 -2.00 20.34
CA TRP A 167 -12.78 -0.57 20.06
C TRP A 167 -11.68 0.31 20.65
N ALA A 168 -11.24 0.02 21.88
CA ALA A 168 -10.13 0.73 22.49
C ALA A 168 -8.82 0.47 21.73
N ALA A 169 -8.56 -0.75 21.28
CA ALA A 169 -7.36 -1.10 20.52
C ALA A 169 -7.34 -0.42 19.14
N VAL A 170 -8.39 -0.61 18.34
CA VAL A 170 -8.53 0.00 17.01
C VAL A 170 -8.56 1.51 17.08
N GLY A 171 -9.30 2.08 18.04
CA GLY A 171 -9.34 3.53 18.27
C GLY A 171 -7.98 4.10 18.66
N SER A 172 -7.20 3.38 19.48
CA SER A 172 -5.85 3.80 19.85
C SER A 172 -4.88 3.74 18.67
N LEU A 173 -4.88 2.64 17.91
CA LEU A 173 -4.04 2.47 16.71
C LEU A 173 -4.40 3.49 15.63
N GLY A 174 -5.70 3.67 15.37
CA GLY A 174 -6.22 4.68 14.44
C GLY A 174 -5.86 6.10 14.87
N GLY A 175 -5.99 6.41 16.16
CA GLY A 175 -5.59 7.71 16.72
C GLY A 175 -4.10 8.00 16.53
N VAL A 176 -3.22 7.03 16.80
CA VAL A 176 -1.78 7.15 16.56
C VAL A 176 -1.50 7.36 15.06
N ALA A 177 -2.13 6.58 14.18
CA ALA A 177 -1.96 6.72 12.73
C ALA A 177 -2.39 8.12 12.25
N VAL A 178 -3.52 8.64 12.72
CA VAL A 178 -4.01 10.00 12.41
C VAL A 178 -3.03 11.06 12.92
N ILE A 179 -2.53 10.94 14.15
CA ILE A 179 -1.53 11.88 14.69
C ILE A 179 -0.26 11.89 13.82
N PHE A 180 0.26 10.71 13.45
CA PHE A 180 1.42 10.60 12.57
C PHE A 180 1.18 11.27 11.22
N LEU A 181 0.02 11.01 10.61
CA LEU A 181 -0.37 11.62 9.34
C LEU A 181 -0.48 13.14 9.46
N LEU A 182 -1.14 13.66 10.51
CA LEU A 182 -1.29 15.11 10.72
C LEU A 182 0.06 15.80 10.94
N VAL A 183 0.95 15.20 11.74
CA VAL A 183 2.30 15.73 11.94
C VAL A 183 3.09 15.72 10.64
N HIS A 184 2.98 14.64 9.86
CA HIS A 184 3.62 14.53 8.55
C HIS A 184 3.09 15.59 7.56
N LEU A 185 1.77 15.79 7.49
CA LEU A 185 1.15 16.82 6.65
C LEU A 185 1.53 18.24 7.08
N TYR A 186 1.65 18.49 8.39
CA TYR A 186 2.15 19.76 8.91
C TYR A 186 3.59 20.03 8.46
N LEU A 187 4.48 19.02 8.55
CA LEU A 187 5.87 19.14 8.08
C LEU A 187 5.94 19.32 6.55
N ALA A 188 5.09 18.63 5.80
CA ALA A 188 4.96 18.79 4.35
C ALA A 188 4.57 20.22 3.95
N ALA A 189 3.55 20.78 4.62
CA ALA A 189 3.06 22.14 4.37
C ALA A 189 4.11 23.21 4.71
N ARG A 190 5.03 22.93 5.65
CA ARG A 190 6.15 23.82 5.98
C ARG A 190 7.30 23.77 4.99
N ARG A 191 7.44 22.68 4.22
CA ARG A 191 8.59 22.45 3.31
C ARG A 191 8.28 22.74 1.84
N LYS A 192 7.03 22.60 1.40
CA LYS A 192 6.63 22.85 0.01
C LYS A 192 5.94 24.21 -0.09
N THR A 193 5.95 24.79 -1.30
CA THR A 193 5.07 25.91 -1.63
C THR A 193 3.60 25.47 -1.48
N ALA A 194 2.66 26.42 -1.30
CA ALA A 194 1.24 26.08 -1.19
C ALA A 194 0.75 25.23 -2.37
N VAL A 195 1.16 25.58 -3.60
CA VAL A 195 0.84 24.81 -4.81
C VAL A 195 1.47 23.41 -4.75
N GLY A 196 2.75 23.30 -4.39
CA GLY A 196 3.43 22.01 -4.28
C GLY A 196 2.80 21.10 -3.23
N PHE A 197 2.36 21.65 -2.10
CA PHE A 197 1.64 20.91 -1.07
C PHE A 197 0.26 20.43 -1.55
N VAL A 198 -0.50 21.27 -2.26
CA VAL A 198 -1.80 20.89 -2.85
C VAL A 198 -1.63 19.77 -3.88
N VAL A 199 -0.65 19.87 -4.79
CA VAL A 199 -0.36 18.82 -5.78
C VAL A 199 0.04 17.51 -5.11
N TYR A 200 0.90 17.58 -4.09
CA TYR A 200 1.27 16.44 -3.27
C TYR A 200 0.04 15.79 -2.64
N LEU A 201 -0.82 16.56 -1.98
CA LEU A 201 -1.99 16.02 -1.28
C LEU A 201 -3.01 15.43 -2.26
N LEU A 202 -3.37 16.17 -3.31
CA LEU A 202 -4.37 15.74 -4.29
C LEU A 202 -3.96 14.46 -5.02
N SER A 203 -2.70 14.33 -5.42
CA SER A 203 -2.24 13.12 -6.13
C SER A 203 -2.39 11.85 -5.30
N ARG A 204 -2.23 11.91 -3.97
CA ARG A 204 -2.46 10.75 -3.07
C ARG A 204 -3.95 10.55 -2.78
N LEU A 205 -4.69 11.64 -2.56
CA LEU A 205 -6.13 11.58 -2.33
C LEU A 205 -6.89 11.06 -3.55
N VAL A 206 -6.40 11.27 -4.78
CA VAL A 206 -6.99 10.69 -5.99
C VAL A 206 -6.86 9.17 -5.99
N VAL A 207 -5.68 8.64 -5.64
CA VAL A 207 -5.48 7.19 -5.53
C VAL A 207 -6.39 6.62 -4.45
N PHE A 208 -6.37 7.19 -3.25
CA PHE A 208 -7.24 6.75 -2.15
C PHE A 208 -8.73 6.84 -2.52
N GLY A 209 -9.14 7.97 -3.09
CA GLY A 209 -10.51 8.24 -3.51
C GLY A 209 -11.01 7.27 -4.59
N PHE A 210 -10.15 6.87 -5.53
CA PHE A 210 -10.48 5.86 -6.52
C PHE A 210 -10.93 4.54 -5.85
N TYR A 211 -10.16 4.04 -4.89
CA TYR A 211 -10.49 2.80 -4.19
C TYR A 211 -11.70 2.94 -3.26
N VAL A 212 -11.87 4.08 -2.60
CA VAL A 212 -13.08 4.36 -1.79
C VAL A 212 -14.32 4.38 -2.67
N VAL A 213 -14.27 5.06 -3.82
CA VAL A 213 -15.40 5.11 -4.77
C VAL A 213 -15.69 3.71 -5.32
N ALA A 214 -14.66 2.94 -5.68
CA ALA A 214 -14.83 1.56 -6.13
C ALA A 214 -15.46 0.68 -5.03
N ALA A 215 -15.00 0.80 -3.79
CA ALA A 215 -15.55 0.08 -2.64
C ALA A 215 -17.00 0.43 -2.36
N VAL A 216 -17.37 1.72 -2.41
CA VAL A 216 -18.77 2.14 -2.23
C VAL A 216 -19.64 1.61 -3.37
N PHE A 217 -19.20 1.78 -4.62
CA PHE A 217 -19.97 1.35 -5.79
C PHE A 217 -20.15 -0.18 -5.83
N LEU A 218 -19.09 -0.94 -5.57
CA LEU A 218 -19.14 -2.39 -5.55
C LEU A 218 -19.86 -2.92 -4.31
N GLY A 219 -19.69 -2.30 -3.14
CA GLY A 219 -20.41 -2.70 -1.91
C GLY A 219 -21.91 -2.44 -1.95
N HIS A 220 -22.41 -1.59 -2.85
CA HIS A 220 -23.85 -1.47 -3.12
C HIS A 220 -24.40 -2.64 -3.95
N ASN A 221 -23.56 -3.39 -4.66
CA ASN A 221 -23.97 -4.59 -5.36
C ASN A 221 -24.00 -5.76 -4.38
N HIS A 222 -25.16 -6.39 -4.19
CA HIS A 222 -25.36 -7.53 -3.30
C HIS A 222 -24.49 -8.78 -3.62
N TYR A 223 -23.70 -8.74 -4.69
CA TYR A 223 -22.85 -9.82 -5.16
C TYR A 223 -21.36 -9.61 -4.88
N CYS A 224 -20.93 -8.41 -4.45
CA CYS A 224 -19.55 -8.13 -4.07
C CYS A 224 -19.45 -8.00 -2.55
N ASN A 225 -18.61 -8.82 -1.94
CA ASN A 225 -18.19 -8.57 -0.57
C ASN A 225 -16.93 -7.67 -0.61
N VAL A 226 -17.02 -6.54 0.08
CA VAL A 226 -15.92 -5.58 0.14
C VAL A 226 -15.09 -5.92 1.37
N HIS A 227 -14.05 -6.71 1.14
CA HIS A 227 -13.08 -7.05 2.18
C HIS A 227 -11.81 -6.20 2.04
N ILE A 228 -11.73 -5.13 2.84
CA ILE A 228 -10.55 -4.27 2.83
C ILE A 228 -9.45 -4.91 3.67
N HIS A 229 -8.45 -5.46 3.00
CA HIS A 229 -7.27 -5.98 3.66
C HIS A 229 -6.38 -4.87 4.22
N HIS A 230 -5.78 -5.10 5.39
CA HIS A 230 -4.86 -4.18 6.05
C HIS A 230 -3.63 -3.82 5.21
N TYR A 231 -3.16 -4.74 4.35
CA TYR A 231 -2.02 -4.44 3.47
C TYR A 231 -2.32 -3.27 2.53
N PHE A 232 -3.57 -3.13 2.08
CA PHE A 232 -3.99 -2.06 1.18
C PHE A 232 -4.08 -0.72 1.90
N THR A 233 -4.64 -0.72 3.12
CA THR A 233 -4.64 0.46 4.00
C THR A 233 -3.22 0.92 4.32
N ALA A 234 -2.32 -0.04 4.61
CA ALA A 234 -0.92 0.26 4.86
C ALA A 234 -0.23 0.83 3.61
N TRP A 235 -0.47 0.27 2.42
CA TRP A 235 0.02 0.82 1.16
C TRP A 235 -0.44 2.27 0.95
N CYS A 236 -1.73 2.57 1.20
CA CYS A 236 -2.26 3.93 1.11
C CYS A 236 -1.57 4.91 2.07
N ILE A 237 -1.30 4.49 3.30
CA ILE A 237 -0.55 5.31 4.27
C ILE A 237 0.89 5.55 3.78
N ALA A 238 1.53 4.52 3.21
CA ALA A 238 2.89 4.60 2.69
C ALA A 238 3.04 5.64 1.57
N LEU A 239 2.01 5.87 0.74
CA LEU A 239 2.02 6.87 -0.35
C LEU A 239 2.28 8.30 0.13
N PHE A 240 1.99 8.61 1.39
CA PHE A 240 2.25 9.93 1.96
C PHE A 240 3.74 10.10 2.32
N ALA A 241 4.51 9.02 2.48
CA ALA A 241 5.85 9.08 3.05
C ALA A 241 6.95 9.51 2.05
N GLU A 242 6.84 10.71 1.46
CA GLU A 242 7.80 11.27 0.47
C GLU A 242 8.99 12.00 1.13
N PHE A 243 8.82 12.61 2.30
CA PHE A 243 9.76 13.64 2.78
C PHE A 243 10.95 13.14 3.58
N ASN A 244 12.09 13.83 3.47
CA ASN A 244 13.31 13.53 4.22
C ASN A 244 13.25 14.02 5.68
N HIS A 245 12.48 13.34 6.52
CA HIS A 245 12.49 13.50 7.98
C HIS A 245 12.14 12.18 8.70
N PRO A 246 12.58 11.99 9.96
CA PRO A 246 12.45 10.71 10.66
C PRO A 246 11.01 10.17 10.69
N ILE A 247 10.01 11.03 10.90
CA ILE A 247 8.60 10.61 10.94
C ILE A 247 8.15 9.98 9.61
N SER A 248 8.60 10.52 8.46
CA SER A 248 8.28 9.93 7.16
C SER A 248 9.00 8.60 6.97
N ALA A 249 10.24 8.45 7.43
CA ALA A 249 10.93 7.15 7.39
C ALA A 249 10.24 6.12 8.28
N LEU A 250 9.83 6.49 9.49
CA LEU A 250 9.08 5.62 10.40
C LEU A 250 7.75 5.19 9.77
N MET A 251 6.99 6.15 9.26
CA MET A 251 5.72 5.90 8.58
C MET A 251 5.93 4.94 7.40
N LEU A 252 6.91 5.23 6.52
CA LEU A 252 7.24 4.37 5.38
C LEU A 252 7.64 2.97 5.82
N ALA A 253 8.56 2.85 6.79
CA ALA A 253 9.06 1.55 7.26
C ALA A 253 7.91 0.67 7.79
N MET A 254 7.08 1.21 8.68
CA MET A 254 5.98 0.45 9.27
C MET A 254 4.92 0.10 8.22
N SER A 255 4.49 1.09 7.44
CA SER A 255 3.41 0.90 6.46
C SER A 255 3.82 0.01 5.29
N ALA A 256 5.02 0.18 4.74
CA ALA A 256 5.54 -0.72 3.71
C ALA A 256 5.77 -2.14 4.26
N SER A 257 6.23 -2.27 5.51
CA SER A 257 6.37 -3.58 6.16
C SER A 257 5.02 -4.29 6.35
N ILE A 258 3.98 -3.59 6.80
CA ILE A 258 2.62 -4.16 6.95
C ILE A 258 2.02 -4.49 5.57
N PHE A 259 2.25 -3.64 4.56
CA PHE A 259 1.87 -3.93 3.18
C PHE A 259 2.52 -5.22 2.69
N VAL A 260 3.84 -5.39 2.88
CA VAL A 260 4.53 -6.63 2.51
C VAL A 260 4.07 -7.80 3.36
N GLN A 261 3.84 -7.61 4.65
CA GLN A 261 3.38 -8.67 5.52
C GLN A 261 2.06 -9.26 5.03
N GLY A 262 1.03 -8.42 4.86
CA GLY A 262 -0.29 -8.93 4.53
C GLY A 262 -0.35 -9.52 3.12
N SER A 263 0.34 -8.91 2.17
CA SER A 263 0.43 -9.43 0.80
C SER A 263 1.18 -10.78 0.74
N SER A 264 2.18 -11.01 1.61
CA SER A 264 2.93 -12.28 1.68
C SER A 264 2.18 -13.40 2.41
N SER A 265 1.36 -13.04 3.41
CA SER A 265 0.59 -13.97 4.23
C SER A 265 -0.74 -14.37 3.59
N TYR A 266 -1.37 -13.47 2.83
CA TYR A 266 -2.74 -13.65 2.30
C TYR A 266 -2.82 -13.50 0.77
N SER A 267 -1.73 -13.84 0.08
CA SER A 267 -1.62 -13.98 -1.37
C SER A 267 -2.21 -12.84 -2.23
N CYS A 268 -2.12 -11.59 -1.78
CA CYS A 268 -2.72 -10.42 -2.44
C CYS A 268 -4.19 -10.65 -2.85
N SER A 269 -4.98 -11.32 -1.99
CA SER A 269 -6.40 -11.57 -2.24
C SER A 269 -7.10 -10.29 -2.71
N PRO A 270 -7.87 -10.32 -3.82
CA PRO A 270 -8.36 -9.10 -4.44
C PRO A 270 -9.21 -8.27 -3.47
N LEU A 271 -9.05 -6.95 -3.52
CA LEU A 271 -9.79 -6.01 -2.66
C LEU A 271 -11.32 -6.14 -2.81
N PHE A 272 -11.75 -6.67 -3.95
CA PHE A 272 -13.14 -6.94 -4.27
C PHE A 272 -13.24 -8.41 -4.68
N THR A 273 -13.86 -9.21 -3.83
CA THR A 273 -14.24 -10.57 -4.15
C THR A 273 -15.73 -10.58 -4.46
N ASN A 274 -16.09 -11.22 -5.58
CA ASN A 274 -17.45 -11.70 -5.71
C ASN A 274 -17.52 -12.95 -4.82
N ASP A 275 -18.49 -13.03 -3.91
CA ASP A 275 -18.64 -14.15 -2.98
C ASP A 275 -18.77 -15.49 -3.72
N ASP A 276 -17.66 -16.16 -4.06
CA ASP A 276 -17.54 -17.49 -4.68
C ASP A 276 -18.60 -17.84 -5.73
N CYS A 277 -19.15 -16.81 -6.40
CA CYS A 277 -20.33 -16.95 -7.21
C CYS A 277 -19.96 -16.92 -8.67
N LEU A 278 -20.07 -18.07 -9.33
CA LEU A 278 -20.06 -18.12 -10.77
C LEU A 278 -21.31 -17.41 -11.28
N VAL A 279 -21.14 -16.19 -11.77
CA VAL A 279 -22.21 -15.41 -12.40
C VAL A 279 -22.35 -15.91 -13.84
N SER A 280 -23.52 -16.49 -14.16
CA SER A 280 -23.80 -16.85 -15.56
C SER A 280 -23.99 -15.57 -16.39
N VAL A 281 -23.18 -15.40 -17.44
CA VAL A 281 -23.26 -14.26 -18.38
C VAL A 281 -24.53 -14.31 -19.24
N ARG A 282 -25.27 -15.44 -19.23
CA ARG A 282 -26.54 -15.60 -19.94
C ARG A 282 -27.63 -16.02 -18.95
N PRO A 283 -28.86 -15.48 -19.08
CA PRO A 283 -30.02 -16.04 -18.38
C PRO A 283 -30.25 -17.45 -18.92
N THR A 284 -29.70 -18.45 -18.24
CA THR A 284 -29.96 -19.85 -18.50
C THR A 284 -30.73 -20.39 -17.31
N THR A 285 -31.79 -21.14 -17.59
CA THR A 285 -32.57 -21.83 -16.56
C THR A 285 -31.86 -23.09 -16.05
N GLU A 286 -30.81 -23.52 -16.75
CA GLU A 286 -30.04 -24.71 -16.43
C GLU A 286 -28.55 -24.38 -16.39
N ALA A 287 -27.85 -24.93 -15.40
CA ALA A 287 -26.40 -24.92 -15.28
C ALA A 287 -25.93 -26.34 -15.00
N THR A 288 -25.16 -26.94 -15.91
CA THR A 288 -24.51 -28.24 -15.69
C THR A 288 -23.07 -27.99 -15.26
N CYS A 289 -22.70 -28.46 -14.08
CA CYS A 289 -21.32 -28.44 -13.62
C CYS A 289 -20.78 -29.87 -13.53
N ILE A 290 -19.68 -30.14 -14.22
CA ILE A 290 -18.95 -31.42 -14.17
C ILE A 290 -17.65 -31.18 -13.42
N PHE A 291 -17.50 -31.81 -12.26
CA PHE A 291 -16.29 -31.69 -11.47
C PHE A 291 -15.49 -32.99 -11.48
N GLN A 292 -14.18 -32.84 -11.70
CA GLN A 292 -13.21 -33.92 -11.56
C GLN A 292 -12.22 -33.53 -10.47
N GLY A 293 -12.49 -33.96 -9.23
CA GLY A 293 -11.63 -33.69 -8.09
C GLY A 293 -11.92 -34.64 -6.94
N GLY A 294 -10.87 -35.09 -6.24
CA GLY A 294 -10.96 -35.96 -5.07
C GLY A 294 -11.19 -35.25 -3.74
N GLN A 295 -11.45 -33.94 -3.76
CA GLN A 295 -11.66 -33.12 -2.57
C GLN A 295 -13.03 -32.43 -2.61
N ASN A 296 -13.63 -32.24 -1.44
CA ASN A 296 -14.87 -31.49 -1.29
C ASN A 296 -14.61 -30.01 -1.58
N PHE A 297 -15.49 -29.38 -2.36
CA PHE A 297 -15.50 -27.93 -2.58
C PHE A 297 -16.96 -27.45 -2.55
N THR A 298 -17.16 -26.17 -2.29
CA THR A 298 -18.47 -25.50 -2.36
C THR A 298 -18.47 -24.62 -3.59
N LEU A 299 -19.48 -24.77 -4.44
CA LEU A 299 -19.69 -23.91 -5.61
C LEU A 299 -20.96 -23.08 -5.37
N ARG A 300 -20.86 -21.76 -5.46
CA ARG A 300 -22.03 -20.89 -5.49
C ARG A 300 -22.25 -20.44 -6.93
N ILE A 301 -23.49 -20.52 -7.42
CA ILE A 301 -23.87 -19.98 -8.73
C ILE A 301 -24.86 -18.86 -8.47
N CYS A 302 -24.55 -17.65 -8.93
CA CYS A 302 -25.41 -16.49 -8.73
C CYS A 302 -26.15 -16.17 -10.02
N PRO A 303 -27.46 -15.86 -9.94
CA PRO A 303 -28.19 -15.38 -11.11
C PRO A 303 -27.51 -14.10 -11.61
N GLY A 304 -27.36 -13.97 -12.93
CA GLY A 304 -26.93 -12.72 -13.55
C GLY A 304 -27.93 -11.60 -13.28
N GLU A 305 -27.49 -10.35 -13.38
CA GLU A 305 -28.34 -9.16 -13.20
C GLU A 305 -29.63 -9.28 -14.02
N GLY A 306 -30.79 -9.24 -13.36
CA GLY A 306 -32.10 -9.33 -14.00
C GLY A 306 -32.61 -10.75 -14.33
N SER A 307 -31.91 -11.80 -13.91
CA SER A 307 -32.40 -13.19 -14.03
C SER A 307 -33.07 -13.69 -12.75
N ALA A 308 -34.08 -14.56 -12.92
CA ALA A 308 -34.73 -15.22 -11.79
C ALA A 308 -33.70 -16.10 -11.04
N PRO A 309 -33.83 -16.27 -9.71
CA PRO A 309 -32.99 -17.22 -8.98
C PRO A 309 -33.09 -18.60 -9.61
N PHE A 310 -31.97 -19.32 -9.71
CA PHE A 310 -31.94 -20.68 -10.25
C PHE A 310 -32.90 -21.56 -9.44
N GLU A 311 -33.91 -22.14 -10.09
CA GLU A 311 -34.89 -23.01 -9.41
C GLU A 311 -34.30 -24.37 -9.03
N GLU A 312 -33.24 -24.83 -9.69
CA GLU A 312 -32.47 -26.02 -9.31
C GLU A 312 -31.17 -26.06 -10.13
N ALA A 313 -30.02 -26.27 -9.50
CA ALA A 313 -28.79 -26.65 -10.20
C ALA A 313 -28.37 -28.03 -9.70
N THR A 314 -27.98 -28.93 -10.59
CA THR A 314 -27.50 -30.27 -10.21
C THR A 314 -26.01 -30.35 -10.51
N CYS A 315 -25.20 -30.52 -9.47
CA CYS A 315 -23.74 -30.66 -9.61
C CYS A 315 -23.35 -32.15 -9.56
N TYR A 316 -22.50 -32.57 -10.50
CA TYR A 316 -21.95 -33.93 -10.55
C TYR A 316 -20.50 -33.94 -10.05
N VAL A 317 -20.15 -34.93 -9.22
CA VAL A 317 -18.76 -35.26 -8.85
C VAL A 317 -18.42 -36.59 -9.53
N GLY A 318 -17.68 -36.56 -10.64
CA GLY A 318 -17.53 -37.71 -11.53
C GLY A 318 -18.83 -38.11 -12.23
N ASP A 319 -19.10 -39.42 -12.35
CA ASP A 319 -20.33 -39.96 -12.99
C ASP A 319 -21.48 -40.19 -12.00
N GLN A 320 -21.34 -39.79 -10.73
CA GLN A 320 -22.38 -39.99 -9.72
C GLN A 320 -23.13 -38.70 -9.42
N LEU A 321 -24.47 -38.79 -9.54
CA LEU A 321 -25.40 -37.76 -9.10
C LEU A 321 -25.34 -37.67 -7.57
N GLN A 322 -25.02 -36.48 -7.03
CA GLN A 322 -25.20 -36.18 -5.61
C GLN A 322 -26.60 -35.56 -5.45
N PRO A 323 -27.59 -36.30 -4.95
CA PRO A 323 -28.98 -35.82 -4.91
C PRO A 323 -29.24 -34.70 -3.89
N ASP A 324 -28.29 -34.41 -3.00
CA ASP A 324 -28.49 -33.48 -1.88
C ASP A 324 -27.40 -32.39 -1.80
N VAL A 325 -27.09 -31.73 -2.92
CA VAL A 325 -26.41 -30.42 -2.83
C VAL A 325 -27.49 -29.40 -2.50
N ASN A 326 -27.80 -29.24 -1.21
CA ASN A 326 -28.74 -28.21 -0.75
C ASN A 326 -28.20 -26.83 -1.11
N PHE A 327 -28.70 -26.26 -2.21
CA PHE A 327 -28.58 -24.82 -2.46
C PHE A 327 -29.41 -24.14 -1.37
N LEU A 328 -28.74 -23.47 -0.43
CA LEU A 328 -29.40 -22.55 0.48
C LEU A 328 -29.99 -21.41 -0.35
N ALA A 329 -31.24 -21.59 -0.81
CA ALA A 329 -32.03 -20.51 -1.37
C ALA A 329 -32.16 -19.42 -0.29
N PRO A 330 -31.87 -18.14 -0.58
CA PRO A 330 -32.22 -17.08 0.34
C PRO A 330 -33.75 -17.09 0.47
N MET A 331 -34.24 -17.40 1.68
CA MET A 331 -35.66 -17.35 2.01
C MET A 331 -36.23 -16.00 1.57
N GLY A 332 -37.31 -16.07 0.81
CA GLY A 332 -37.95 -14.93 0.19
C GLY A 332 -38.31 -13.83 1.20
N LEU A 333 -37.98 -12.60 0.83
CA LEU A 333 -38.69 -11.43 1.32
C LEU A 333 -40.05 -11.39 0.61
N GLN A 334 -41.13 -11.50 1.40
CA GLN A 334 -42.43 -10.92 1.06
C GLN A 334 -42.43 -9.43 1.41
#